data_AF-A0A3C1E2N2-F1
#
_entry.id   AF-A0A3C1E2N2-F1
#
_cell.length_a   1.000
_cell.length_b   1.000
_cell.length_c   1.000
_cell.angle_alpha   90.00
_cell.angle_beta   90.00
_cell.angle_gamma   90.00
#
_symmetry.space_group_name_H-M   'P 1'
#
loop_
_entity.id
_entity.type
_entity.pdbx_description
1 polymer ?
#
loop_
_entity_poly.entity_id
_entity_poly.type
_entity_poly.pdbx_seq_one_letter_code
_entity_poly.pdbx_strand_id
1 'polypeptide(L)'
;KNTGVPYEIGRFRADWERYPVLVRQYHPDLNHGITLTQVPPAAEVYLVWECDAGHRFVATPAEQRQRPRGSRRHSTWCPECAALAVRRRPPVAAKTAPPAPPYACGHPRDLDRIESDPADDRCYLCRRLDGAPVTRDELLSIVAPRMQRQLAMETGTARRYSWLCPVGHGSYEATVERMLAGRRCRTCLHARAAADRFDVGEAFRSPWAPKSASAAEADLRQRLAARLAIDMEPNAVRVPRPFFNHIEVWPDIVIPEFRVAIEYDTTGRGGLEHVGRREHTDRRKDRLLRSAGWEVIRVRCGKLQPIGPHDILASGVSAALVDRVLDELREVRGDLIVNSYLA
;
A
#
# COMPACT_ATOMS: atom_id res chain seq x y z
N LYS A 1 19.75 25.71 -41.19
CA LYS A 1 19.03 26.99 -40.97
C LYS A 1 18.16 26.81 -39.73
N ASN A 2 18.41 27.58 -38.67
CA ASN A 2 17.67 27.51 -37.41
C ASN A 2 16.40 28.35 -37.57
N THR A 3 15.27 27.72 -37.84
CA THR A 3 13.97 28.40 -37.93
C THR A 3 13.37 28.47 -36.53
N GLY A 4 12.99 29.66 -36.05
CA GLY A 4 12.34 29.83 -34.73
C GLY A 4 10.94 29.22 -34.61
N VAL A 5 10.51 28.43 -35.61
CA VAL A 5 9.24 27.72 -35.65
C VAL A 5 9.53 26.24 -35.94
N PRO A 6 8.91 25.29 -35.21
CA PRO A 6 9.03 23.86 -35.51
C PRO A 6 8.61 23.54 -36.94
N TYR A 7 9.30 22.58 -37.56
CA TYR A 7 8.93 22.11 -38.90
C TYR A 7 7.57 21.39 -38.89
N GLU A 8 6.99 21.15 -40.07
CA GLU A 8 5.74 20.39 -40.20
C GLU A 8 5.88 18.95 -39.66
N ILE A 9 4.81 18.45 -39.01
CA ILE A 9 4.75 17.08 -38.49
C ILE A 9 4.92 16.10 -39.65
N GLY A 10 5.86 15.16 -39.52
CA GLY A 10 6.19 14.16 -40.53
C GLY A 10 7.36 14.52 -41.45
N ARG A 11 7.86 15.77 -41.45
CA ARG A 11 8.94 16.22 -42.36
C ARG A 11 10.19 15.33 -42.34
N PHE A 12 10.59 14.85 -41.16
CA PHE A 12 11.77 14.00 -40.96
C PHE A 12 11.42 12.55 -40.63
N ARG A 13 10.21 12.08 -40.99
CA ARG A 13 9.76 10.70 -40.70
C ARG A 13 10.74 9.65 -41.24
N ALA A 14 11.09 9.73 -42.53
CA ALA A 14 11.99 8.78 -43.19
C ALA A 14 13.40 8.77 -42.59
N ASP A 15 13.85 9.90 -42.03
CA ASP A 15 15.15 9.99 -41.38
C ASP A 15 15.16 9.26 -40.03
N TRP A 16 14.05 9.34 -39.28
CA TRP A 16 13.90 8.71 -37.96
C TRP A 16 13.56 7.22 -38.02
N GLU A 17 12.95 6.74 -39.10
CA GLU A 17 12.65 5.31 -39.32
C GLU A 17 13.90 4.41 -39.21
N ARG A 18 15.09 4.96 -39.51
CA ARG A 18 16.39 4.27 -39.39
C ARG A 18 16.85 4.08 -37.94
N TYR A 19 16.20 4.73 -36.98
CA TYR A 19 16.56 4.72 -35.57
C TYR A 19 15.38 4.31 -34.68
N PRO A 20 14.77 3.12 -34.87
CA PRO A 20 13.56 2.71 -34.18
C PRO A 20 13.72 2.67 -32.64
N VAL A 21 14.95 2.47 -32.16
CA VAL A 21 15.22 2.52 -30.72
C VAL A 21 15.20 3.95 -30.17
N LEU A 22 15.64 4.96 -30.95
CA LEU A 22 15.56 6.36 -30.53
C LEU A 22 14.12 6.87 -30.54
N VAL A 23 13.34 6.43 -31.55
CA VAL A 23 11.90 6.74 -31.63
C VAL A 23 11.17 6.28 -30.37
N ARG A 24 11.51 5.10 -29.83
CA ARG A 24 10.92 4.58 -28.57
C ARG A 24 11.30 5.39 -27.33
N GLN A 25 12.44 6.06 -27.34
CA GLN A 25 12.94 6.83 -26.20
C GLN A 25 12.46 8.28 -26.19
N TYR A 26 11.77 8.71 -27.25
CA TYR A 26 11.26 10.06 -27.38
C TYR A 26 9.80 10.14 -27.00
N HIS A 27 9.47 11.10 -26.14
CA HIS A 27 8.10 11.36 -25.71
C HIS A 27 7.75 12.83 -25.99
N PRO A 28 6.75 13.12 -26.85
CA PRO A 28 6.32 14.50 -27.12
C PRO A 28 5.90 15.26 -25.85
N ASP A 29 5.28 14.58 -24.90
CA ASP A 29 4.83 15.17 -23.63
C ASP A 29 6.00 15.71 -22.77
N LEU A 30 7.19 15.11 -22.91
CA LEU A 30 8.42 15.59 -22.25
C LEU A 30 9.08 16.75 -23.00
N ASN A 31 8.64 17.05 -24.21
CA ASN A 31 9.25 18.00 -25.15
C ASN A 31 8.22 19.04 -25.65
N HIS A 32 7.31 19.46 -24.78
CA HIS A 32 6.30 20.50 -25.05
C HIS A 32 5.39 20.20 -26.25
N GLY A 33 5.08 18.92 -26.51
CA GLY A 33 4.21 18.49 -27.60
C GLY A 33 4.88 18.48 -28.98
N ILE A 34 6.16 18.82 -29.08
CA ILE A 34 6.92 18.70 -30.33
C ILE A 34 7.08 17.21 -30.66
N THR A 35 6.76 16.82 -31.90
CA THR A 35 6.96 15.45 -32.35
C THR A 35 8.37 15.27 -32.91
N LEU A 36 8.97 14.09 -32.72
CA LEU A 36 10.33 13.82 -33.19
C LEU A 36 10.46 14.02 -34.71
N THR A 37 9.40 13.76 -35.47
CA THR A 37 9.35 13.95 -36.93
C THR A 37 9.44 15.41 -37.39
N GLN A 38 9.35 16.37 -36.48
CA GLN A 38 9.57 17.79 -36.74
C GLN A 38 11.02 18.21 -36.47
N VAL A 39 11.84 17.34 -35.87
CA VAL A 39 13.21 17.63 -35.50
C VAL A 39 14.15 16.89 -36.46
N PRO A 40 15.05 17.57 -37.19
CA PRO A 40 16.03 16.88 -38.01
C PRO A 40 16.98 16.06 -37.12
N PRO A 41 17.47 14.88 -37.57
CA PRO A 41 18.49 14.16 -36.82
C PRO A 41 19.74 15.03 -36.58
N ALA A 42 20.15 15.85 -37.54
CA ALA A 42 21.31 16.73 -37.37
C ALA A 42 21.05 17.99 -36.51
N ALA A 43 19.88 18.11 -35.86
CA ALA A 43 19.57 19.28 -35.05
C ALA A 43 20.46 19.35 -33.80
N GLU A 44 20.94 20.57 -33.51
CA GLU A 44 21.67 20.92 -32.29
C GLU A 44 20.70 21.53 -31.26
N VAL A 45 19.59 20.83 -31.02
CA VAL A 45 18.58 21.21 -30.02
C VAL A 45 18.58 20.19 -28.90
N TYR A 46 18.50 20.64 -27.67
CA TYR A 46 18.41 19.74 -26.52
C TYR A 46 16.99 19.22 -26.36
N LEU A 47 16.86 17.89 -26.32
CA LEU A 47 15.61 17.19 -26.11
C LEU A 47 15.71 16.31 -24.86
N VAL A 48 14.56 16.05 -24.24
CA VAL A 48 14.44 15.10 -23.15
C VAL A 48 14.13 13.71 -23.71
N TRP A 49 14.95 12.73 -23.34
CA TRP A 49 14.82 11.32 -23.72
C TRP A 49 14.57 10.47 -22.47
N GLU A 50 13.86 9.36 -22.62
CA GLU A 50 13.66 8.34 -21.57
C GLU A 50 14.09 6.97 -22.11
N CYS A 51 15.01 6.28 -21.45
CA CYS A 51 15.43 4.94 -21.91
C CYS A 51 14.49 3.83 -21.42
N ASP A 52 14.63 2.61 -21.95
CA ASP A 52 13.80 1.44 -21.57
C ASP A 52 13.87 1.08 -20.06
N ALA A 53 14.90 1.56 -19.34
CA ALA A 53 15.02 1.41 -17.89
C ALA A 53 14.36 2.55 -17.09
N GLY A 54 13.76 3.55 -17.76
CA GLY A 54 13.07 4.69 -17.15
C GLY A 54 13.96 5.90 -16.81
N HIS A 55 15.25 5.87 -17.15
CA HIS A 55 16.14 7.01 -16.90
C HIS A 55 15.88 8.15 -17.89
N ARG A 56 15.77 9.38 -17.38
CA ARG A 56 15.49 10.60 -18.16
C ARG A 56 16.73 11.46 -18.27
N PHE A 57 17.09 11.85 -19.49
CA PHE A 57 18.29 12.64 -19.74
C PHE A 57 18.10 13.62 -20.90
N VAL A 58 18.88 14.70 -20.86
CA VAL A 58 18.88 15.74 -21.88
C VAL A 58 20.04 15.51 -22.83
N ALA A 59 19.75 15.48 -24.14
CA ALA A 59 20.77 15.33 -25.18
C ALA A 59 20.26 15.87 -26.52
N THR A 60 21.19 16.28 -27.38
CA THR A 60 20.86 16.56 -28.78
C THR A 60 20.57 15.26 -29.54
N PRO A 61 19.74 15.31 -30.61
CA PRO A 61 19.61 14.23 -31.57
C PRO A 61 20.94 13.63 -32.03
N ALA A 62 21.94 14.47 -32.29
CA ALA A 62 23.26 14.05 -32.74
C ALA A 62 24.02 13.27 -31.66
N GLU A 63 24.07 13.76 -30.42
CA GLU A 63 24.68 13.06 -29.28
C GLU A 63 23.98 11.72 -29.02
N GLN A 64 22.65 11.71 -29.06
CA GLN A 64 21.86 10.52 -28.78
C GLN A 64 22.05 9.40 -29.83
N ARG A 65 22.38 9.78 -31.08
CA ARG A 65 22.77 8.82 -32.13
C ARG A 65 24.19 8.31 -31.99
N GLN A 66 25.07 9.00 -31.26
CA GLN A 66 26.46 8.57 -31.12
C GLN A 66 26.54 7.30 -30.26
N ARG A 67 27.27 6.29 -30.75
CA ARG A 67 27.55 5.09 -29.97
C ARG A 67 28.63 5.41 -28.93
N PRO A 68 28.41 5.12 -27.64
CA PRO A 68 29.51 5.13 -26.67
C PRO A 68 30.45 3.97 -27.02
N ARG A 69 31.73 4.28 -27.28
CA ARG A 69 32.76 3.25 -27.54
C ARG A 69 32.90 2.34 -26.32
N GLY A 70 32.97 1.01 -26.54
CA GLY A 70 33.26 0.03 -25.49
C GLY A 70 32.05 -0.62 -24.80
N SER A 71 30.81 -0.28 -25.17
CA SER A 71 29.62 -0.99 -24.67
C SER A 71 29.38 -2.30 -25.45
N ARG A 72 29.20 -3.41 -24.74
CA ARG A 72 28.79 -4.72 -25.33
C ARG A 72 27.29 -4.81 -25.63
N ARG A 73 26.48 -3.83 -25.20
CA ARG A 73 25.05 -3.81 -25.50
C ARG A 73 24.79 -3.01 -26.77
N HIS A 74 23.97 -3.57 -27.65
CA HIS A 74 23.41 -2.92 -28.84
C HIS A 74 22.32 -1.88 -28.50
N SER A 75 22.13 -1.53 -27.23
CA SER A 75 21.13 -0.55 -26.80
C SER A 75 21.76 0.83 -26.64
N THR A 76 21.27 1.75 -27.45
CA THR A 76 21.18 3.22 -27.34
C THR A 76 21.84 3.93 -26.16
N TRP A 77 22.47 5.06 -26.46
CA TRP A 77 23.15 5.92 -25.51
C TRP A 77 22.18 6.43 -24.41
N CYS A 78 22.59 6.28 -23.16
CA CYS A 78 21.96 6.87 -21.99
C CYS A 78 23.09 7.03 -20.96
N PRO A 79 23.35 8.24 -20.44
CA PRO A 79 24.52 8.51 -19.60
C PRO A 79 24.48 7.71 -18.28
N GLU A 80 23.30 7.56 -17.68
CA GLU A 80 23.12 6.79 -16.44
C GLU A 80 23.36 5.29 -16.68
N CYS A 81 22.74 4.72 -17.72
CA CYS A 81 22.99 3.33 -18.10
C CYS A 81 24.45 3.08 -18.49
N ALA A 82 25.10 4.05 -19.16
CA ALA A 82 26.52 3.95 -19.52
C ALA A 82 27.40 3.97 -18.26
N ALA A 83 27.16 4.88 -17.31
CA ALA A 83 27.87 4.93 -16.03
C ALA A 83 27.68 3.63 -15.23
N LEU A 84 26.48 3.06 -15.22
CA LEU A 84 26.19 1.75 -14.60
C LEU A 84 26.83 0.58 -15.37
N ALA A 85 27.04 0.72 -16.67
CA ALA A 85 27.66 -0.29 -17.54
C ALA A 85 29.19 -0.29 -17.49
N VAL A 86 29.83 0.79 -17.00
CA VAL A 86 31.25 0.79 -16.61
C VAL A 86 31.41 -0.04 -15.33
N ARG A 87 31.25 -1.35 -15.47
CA ARG A 87 31.82 -2.27 -14.50
C ARG A 87 33.33 -2.13 -14.61
N ARG A 88 33.98 -1.81 -13.49
CA ARG A 88 35.39 -2.14 -13.24
C ARG A 88 35.65 -3.50 -13.86
N ARG A 89 36.72 -3.65 -14.66
CA ARG A 89 37.23 -4.98 -15.02
C ARG A 89 37.28 -5.77 -13.70
N PRO A 90 36.57 -6.90 -13.55
CA PRO A 90 36.91 -7.78 -12.46
C PRO A 90 38.39 -8.16 -12.65
N PRO A 91 39.19 -8.31 -11.57
CA PRO A 91 40.47 -8.95 -11.73
C PRO A 91 40.25 -10.25 -12.50
N VAL A 92 41.16 -10.56 -13.42
CA VAL A 92 41.19 -11.82 -14.16
C VAL A 92 40.82 -12.92 -13.18
N ALA A 93 39.76 -13.68 -13.48
CA ALA A 93 39.25 -14.71 -12.59
C ALA A 93 40.44 -15.53 -12.08
N ALA A 94 40.75 -15.38 -10.79
CA ALA A 94 41.57 -16.34 -10.11
C ALA A 94 40.83 -17.67 -10.30
N LYS A 95 41.59 -18.68 -10.74
CA LYS A 95 41.15 -20.08 -10.87
C LYS A 95 40.08 -20.36 -9.83
N THR A 96 38.87 -20.74 -10.25
CA THR A 96 37.77 -21.12 -9.37
C THR A 96 38.32 -22.11 -8.34
N ALA A 97 38.56 -21.61 -7.13
CA ALA A 97 38.67 -22.45 -5.97
C ALA A 97 37.40 -23.31 -5.94
N PRO A 98 37.48 -24.59 -5.53
CA PRO A 98 36.28 -25.38 -5.30
C PRO A 98 35.32 -24.57 -4.41
N PRO A 99 34.00 -24.65 -4.64
CA PRO A 99 33.04 -23.97 -3.78
C PRO A 99 33.36 -24.35 -2.34
N ALA A 100 33.47 -23.34 -1.47
CA ALA A 100 33.75 -23.60 -0.07
C ALA A 100 32.74 -24.62 0.46
N PRO A 101 33.17 -25.56 1.31
CA PRO A 101 32.25 -26.51 1.89
C PRO A 101 31.11 -25.75 2.58
N PRO A 102 29.88 -26.29 2.53
CA PRO A 102 28.77 -25.70 3.25
C PRO A 102 29.12 -25.59 4.75
N TYR A 103 28.45 -24.69 5.45
CA TYR A 103 28.52 -24.65 6.91
C TYR A 103 28.19 -26.04 7.51
N ALA A 104 28.66 -26.34 8.72
CA ALA A 104 28.32 -27.58 9.43
C ALA A 104 26.80 -27.84 9.53
N CYS A 105 26.00 -26.77 9.49
CA CYS A 105 24.54 -26.81 9.42
C CYS A 105 23.96 -27.13 8.01
N GLY A 106 24.77 -27.47 7.00
CA GLY A 106 24.36 -27.84 5.65
C GLY A 106 23.98 -26.68 4.70
N HIS A 107 24.17 -25.42 5.12
CA HIS A 107 23.79 -24.24 4.34
C HIS A 107 24.93 -23.73 3.46
N PRO A 108 24.64 -23.07 2.32
CA PRO A 108 25.67 -22.53 1.44
C PRO A 108 26.54 -21.49 2.17
N ARG A 109 27.85 -21.55 1.96
CA ARG A 109 28.78 -20.58 2.52
C ARG A 109 29.00 -19.41 1.56
N ASP A 110 28.88 -18.19 2.08
CA ASP A 110 29.24 -16.97 1.37
C ASP A 110 30.62 -16.53 1.85
N LEU A 111 31.62 -16.66 0.97
CA LEU A 111 33.03 -16.35 1.29
C LEU A 111 33.28 -14.85 1.46
N ASP A 112 32.39 -13.99 0.97
CA ASP A 112 32.52 -12.53 1.08
C ASP A 112 31.94 -12.00 2.42
N ARG A 113 31.25 -12.85 3.19
CA ARG A 113 30.70 -12.48 4.49
C ARG A 113 31.75 -12.72 5.58
N ILE A 114 32.19 -11.64 6.23
CA ILE A 114 33.07 -11.70 7.41
C ILE A 114 32.31 -12.38 8.56
N GLU A 115 32.80 -13.53 9.02
CA GLU A 115 32.24 -14.27 10.14
C GLU A 115 32.70 -13.66 11.46
N SER A 116 31.74 -13.35 12.33
CA SER A 116 31.98 -12.67 13.60
C SER A 116 32.43 -13.60 14.74
N ASP A 117 32.30 -14.91 14.57
CA ASP A 117 32.62 -15.92 15.57
C ASP A 117 33.29 -17.14 14.90
N PRO A 118 34.62 -17.27 14.99
CA PRO A 118 35.38 -18.36 14.35
C PRO A 118 35.19 -19.73 15.02
N ALA A 119 34.62 -19.81 16.22
CA ALA A 119 34.53 -21.05 16.98
C ALA A 119 33.31 -21.91 16.63
N ASP A 120 32.30 -21.34 15.96
CA ASP A 120 31.06 -22.02 15.59
C ASP A 120 30.86 -22.01 14.07
N ASP A 121 31.08 -23.16 13.43
CA ASP A 121 31.03 -23.35 11.97
C ASP A 121 29.60 -23.38 11.37
N ARG A 122 28.57 -22.96 12.12
CA ARG A 122 27.20 -22.84 11.61
C ARG A 122 26.97 -21.47 10.97
N CYS A 123 26.01 -21.36 10.06
CA CYS A 123 25.69 -20.08 9.44
C CYS A 123 25.08 -19.09 10.46
N TYR A 124 25.16 -17.79 10.18
CA TYR A 124 24.68 -16.74 11.09
C TYR A 124 23.22 -16.93 11.52
N LEU A 125 22.32 -17.27 10.59
CA LEU A 125 20.92 -17.53 10.91
C LEU A 125 20.75 -18.72 11.86
N CYS A 126 21.46 -19.83 11.65
CA CYS A 126 21.39 -21.00 12.54
C CYS A 126 21.82 -20.66 13.96
N ARG A 127 22.93 -19.92 14.12
CA ARG A 127 23.39 -19.48 15.44
C ARG A 127 22.39 -18.54 16.11
N ARG A 128 21.75 -17.65 15.32
CA ARG A 128 20.73 -16.73 15.84
C ARG A 128 19.43 -17.44 16.24
N LEU A 129 19.13 -18.60 15.65
CA LEU A 129 17.95 -19.39 15.98
C LEU A 129 18.05 -20.07 17.36
N ASP A 130 19.25 -20.39 17.85
CA ASP A 130 19.43 -21.03 19.17
C ASP A 130 18.85 -20.19 20.33
N GLY A 131 18.90 -18.86 20.22
CA GLY A 131 18.34 -17.93 21.19
C GLY A 131 16.97 -17.35 20.80
N ALA A 132 16.38 -17.82 19.69
CA ALA A 132 15.13 -17.28 19.18
C ALA A 132 13.93 -18.09 19.72
N PRO A 133 12.76 -17.46 19.93
CA PRO A 133 11.51 -18.14 20.28
C PRO A 133 10.87 -18.87 19.09
N VAL A 134 11.63 -19.13 18.02
CA VAL A 134 11.16 -19.75 16.78
C VAL A 134 12.23 -20.64 16.18
N THR A 135 11.78 -21.73 15.59
CA THR A 135 12.62 -22.66 14.82
C THR A 135 12.61 -22.32 13.33
N ARG A 136 13.58 -22.85 12.56
CA ARG A 136 13.57 -22.71 11.10
C ARG A 136 12.32 -23.34 10.49
N ASP A 137 11.88 -24.49 10.99
CA ASP A 137 10.71 -25.20 10.45
C ASP A 137 9.43 -24.39 10.65
N GLU A 138 9.28 -23.72 11.80
CA GLU A 138 8.19 -22.77 12.00
C GLU A 138 8.27 -21.56 11.07
N LEU A 139 9.47 -21.05 10.78
CA LEU A 139 9.62 -19.99 9.77
C LEU A 139 9.24 -20.47 8.37
N LEU A 140 9.59 -21.71 8.01
CA LEU A 140 9.25 -22.32 6.72
C LEU A 140 7.75 -22.61 6.58
N SER A 141 7.06 -22.93 7.68
CA SER A 141 5.61 -23.17 7.67
C SER A 141 4.80 -21.89 7.49
N ILE A 142 5.35 -20.74 7.91
CA ILE A 142 4.67 -19.44 7.84
C ILE A 142 5.20 -18.51 6.74
N VAL A 143 6.27 -18.84 6.02
CA VAL A 143 6.70 -18.08 4.85
C VAL A 143 5.81 -18.41 3.64
N ALA A 144 5.60 -17.44 2.74
CA ALA A 144 4.87 -17.67 1.51
C ALA A 144 5.47 -18.87 0.73
N PRO A 145 4.66 -19.83 0.23
CA PRO A 145 5.15 -21.07 -0.37
C PRO A 145 6.21 -20.88 -1.45
N ARG A 146 6.03 -19.86 -2.30
CA ARG A 146 6.98 -19.50 -3.38
C ARG A 146 8.38 -19.12 -2.89
N MET A 147 8.56 -18.80 -1.62
CA MET A 147 9.83 -18.37 -1.02
C MET A 147 10.42 -19.40 -0.06
N GLN A 148 9.75 -20.54 0.19
CA GLN A 148 10.22 -21.56 1.14
C GLN A 148 11.61 -22.09 0.81
N ARG A 149 11.85 -22.47 -0.45
CA ARG A 149 13.18 -22.95 -0.89
C ARG A 149 14.28 -21.90 -0.66
N GLN A 150 13.94 -20.63 -0.87
CA GLN A 150 14.88 -19.54 -0.66
C GLN A 150 15.20 -19.34 0.82
N LEU A 151 14.18 -19.36 1.69
CA LEU A 151 14.36 -19.26 3.13
C LEU A 151 15.10 -20.48 3.70
N ALA A 152 14.87 -21.68 3.15
CA ALA A 152 15.56 -22.89 3.56
C ALA A 152 17.07 -22.79 3.34
N MET A 153 17.52 -22.07 2.32
CA MET A 153 18.95 -21.83 2.04
C MET A 153 19.47 -20.52 2.65
N GLU A 154 18.63 -19.76 3.36
CA GLU A 154 19.01 -18.46 3.93
C GLU A 154 20.01 -18.62 5.07
N THR A 155 21.04 -17.78 5.04
CA THR A 155 22.12 -17.78 6.03
C THR A 155 22.19 -16.51 6.85
N GLY A 156 21.51 -15.43 6.44
CA GLY A 156 21.46 -14.15 7.15
C GLY A 156 20.07 -13.79 7.66
N THR A 157 19.98 -12.71 8.44
CA THR A 157 18.70 -12.26 9.02
C THR A 157 18.12 -11.00 8.37
N ALA A 158 18.90 -10.30 7.52
CA ALA A 158 18.53 -9.00 6.97
C ALA A 158 17.52 -9.06 5.80
N ARG A 159 17.42 -10.21 5.11
CA ARG A 159 16.55 -10.34 3.93
C ARG A 159 15.07 -10.31 4.31
N ARG A 160 14.28 -9.65 3.47
CA ARG A 160 12.82 -9.56 3.60
C ARG A 160 12.14 -10.71 2.85
N TYR A 161 11.11 -11.25 3.49
CA TYR A 161 10.24 -12.28 2.94
C TYR A 161 8.78 -11.88 3.14
N SER A 162 7.93 -12.50 2.32
CA SER A 162 6.48 -12.47 2.48
C SER A 162 6.06 -13.58 3.43
N TRP A 163 5.41 -13.24 4.53
CA TRP A 163 5.00 -14.17 5.58
C TRP A 163 3.48 -14.24 5.65
N LEU A 164 2.93 -15.42 5.89
CA LEU A 164 1.54 -15.68 6.17
C LEU A 164 1.30 -15.60 7.69
N CYS A 165 0.29 -14.83 8.10
CA CYS A 165 -0.11 -14.83 9.49
C CYS A 165 -0.82 -16.16 9.85
N PRO A 166 -0.35 -16.91 10.86
CA PRO A 166 -0.98 -18.17 11.27
C PRO A 166 -2.43 -18.02 11.74
N VAL A 167 -2.80 -16.83 12.22
CA VAL A 167 -4.17 -16.49 12.66
C VAL A 167 -5.10 -16.21 11.46
N GLY A 168 -4.55 -16.05 10.25
CA GLY A 168 -5.35 -15.79 9.04
C GLY A 168 -5.50 -14.31 8.67
N HIS A 169 -4.71 -13.40 9.26
CA HIS A 169 -4.74 -11.96 8.92
C HIS A 169 -4.15 -11.61 7.53
N GLY A 170 -3.81 -12.61 6.71
CA GLY A 170 -3.19 -12.43 5.39
C GLY A 170 -1.67 -12.37 5.43
N SER A 171 -1.08 -11.90 4.33
CA SER A 171 0.37 -11.83 4.14
C SER A 171 0.96 -10.48 4.56
N TYR A 172 2.19 -10.48 5.07
CA TYR A 172 2.93 -9.26 5.40
C TYR A 172 4.43 -9.41 5.11
N GLU A 173 5.10 -8.29 4.83
CA GLU A 173 6.54 -8.26 4.54
C GLU A 173 7.36 -7.95 5.80
N ALA A 174 8.32 -8.81 6.12
CA ALA A 174 9.24 -8.61 7.24
C ALA A 174 10.61 -9.24 6.98
N THR A 175 11.64 -8.75 7.68
CA THR A 175 12.96 -9.40 7.69
C THR A 175 12.93 -10.67 8.53
N VAL A 176 13.85 -11.60 8.26
CA VAL A 176 14.03 -12.78 9.13
C VAL A 176 14.36 -12.33 10.57
N GLU A 177 15.21 -11.31 10.74
CA GLU A 177 15.53 -10.72 12.05
C GLU A 177 14.29 -10.32 12.85
N ARG A 178 13.31 -9.69 12.18
CA ARG A 178 12.07 -9.29 12.81
C ARG A 178 11.22 -10.48 13.26
N MET A 179 11.25 -11.57 12.48
CA MET A 179 10.55 -12.81 12.81
C MET A 179 11.20 -13.51 14.02
N LEU A 180 12.54 -13.53 14.07
CA LEU A 180 13.30 -14.03 15.23
C LEU A 180 12.99 -13.23 16.49
N ALA A 181 12.81 -11.91 16.38
CA ALA A 181 12.43 -11.07 17.53
C ALA A 181 10.96 -11.24 18.00
N GLY A 182 10.19 -12.17 17.44
CA GLY A 182 8.78 -12.40 17.80
C GLY A 182 7.79 -11.32 17.32
N ARG A 183 8.26 -10.27 16.64
CA ARG A 183 7.46 -9.13 16.16
C ARG A 183 6.88 -9.41 14.76
N ARG A 184 6.02 -10.42 14.70
CA ARG A 184 5.46 -11.00 13.46
C ARG A 184 4.41 -10.07 12.81
N CYS A 185 3.14 -10.47 12.84
CA CYS A 185 2.03 -9.76 12.20
C CYS A 185 1.64 -8.50 12.97
N ARG A 186 1.57 -7.34 12.29
CA ARG A 186 1.13 -6.07 12.89
C ARG A 186 -0.33 -6.13 13.34
N THR A 187 -1.19 -6.79 12.58
CA THR A 187 -2.60 -6.97 12.93
C THR A 187 -2.77 -7.76 14.22
N CYS A 188 -2.04 -8.87 14.42
CA CYS A 188 -2.05 -9.58 15.70
C CYS A 188 -1.60 -8.69 16.86
N LEU A 189 -0.57 -7.85 16.64
CA LEU A 189 -0.10 -6.94 17.69
C LEU A 189 -1.19 -5.94 18.10
N HIS A 190 -1.85 -5.30 17.13
CA HIS A 190 -2.93 -4.34 17.41
C HIS A 190 -4.14 -5.02 18.04
N ALA A 191 -4.50 -6.20 17.55
CA ALA A 191 -5.63 -6.97 18.04
C ALA A 191 -5.45 -7.37 19.51
N ARG A 192 -4.28 -7.89 19.91
CA ARG A 192 -3.95 -8.19 21.31
C ARG A 192 -4.06 -6.98 22.24
N ALA A 193 -3.78 -5.80 21.71
CA ALA A 193 -3.87 -4.55 22.48
C ALA A 193 -5.33 -4.05 22.63
N ALA A 194 -6.29 -4.57 21.85
CA ALA A 194 -7.66 -4.08 21.85
C ALA A 194 -8.69 -5.18 21.52
N ALA A 195 -8.80 -5.54 20.24
CA ALA A 195 -9.93 -6.26 19.67
C ALA A 195 -9.98 -7.79 19.92
N ASP A 196 -8.87 -8.42 20.35
CA ASP A 196 -8.79 -9.90 20.49
C ASP A 196 -9.69 -10.47 21.58
N ARG A 197 -10.12 -9.65 22.55
CA ARG A 197 -10.96 -10.07 23.68
C ARG A 197 -12.46 -9.97 23.42
N PHE A 198 -12.86 -9.54 22.23
CA PHE A 198 -14.25 -9.30 21.85
C PHE A 198 -14.66 -10.24 20.71
N ASP A 199 -15.91 -10.65 20.71
CA ASP A 199 -16.49 -11.49 19.67
C ASP A 199 -16.77 -10.70 18.39
N VAL A 200 -16.79 -11.37 17.25
CA VAL A 200 -17.13 -10.71 15.98
C VAL A 200 -18.53 -10.11 16.05
N GLY A 201 -18.65 -8.82 15.72
CA GLY A 201 -19.87 -8.04 15.81
C GLY A 201 -20.07 -7.36 17.16
N GLU A 202 -19.24 -7.62 18.16
CA GLU A 202 -19.30 -6.92 19.44
C GLU A 202 -18.77 -5.48 19.30
N ALA A 203 -19.50 -4.54 19.89
CA ALA A 203 -19.09 -3.14 19.99
C ALA A 203 -18.27 -2.92 21.26
N PHE A 204 -17.25 -2.09 21.16
CA PHE A 204 -16.38 -1.79 22.30
C PHE A 204 -15.70 -0.43 22.14
N ARG A 205 -15.00 -0.01 23.20
CA ARG A 205 -14.14 1.16 23.18
C ARG A 205 -12.71 0.80 22.78
N SER A 206 -12.33 1.15 21.56
CA SER A 206 -10.99 0.95 21.03
C SER A 206 -10.08 2.15 21.33
N PRO A 207 -8.84 1.91 21.81
CA PRO A 207 -7.82 2.96 21.93
C PRO A 207 -7.22 3.35 20.56
N TRP A 208 -7.46 2.56 19.52
CA TRP A 208 -6.98 2.82 18.17
C TRP A 208 -7.95 3.66 17.33
N ALA A 209 -9.17 3.87 17.84
CA ALA A 209 -10.15 4.71 17.17
C ALA A 209 -9.60 6.13 16.98
N PRO A 210 -9.70 6.69 15.76
CA PRO A 210 -9.40 8.09 15.54
C PRO A 210 -10.20 8.98 16.51
N LYS A 211 -9.62 10.11 16.93
CA LYS A 211 -10.41 11.14 17.61
C LYS A 211 -11.46 11.66 16.64
N SER A 212 -12.65 12.00 17.15
CA SER A 212 -13.74 12.60 16.35
C SER A 212 -13.18 13.73 15.48
N ALA A 213 -13.39 13.61 14.17
CA ALA A 213 -12.73 14.44 13.19
C ALA A 213 -13.38 15.84 13.08
N SER A 214 -14.62 15.98 13.54
CA SER A 214 -15.37 17.24 13.44
C SER A 214 -16.26 17.55 14.66
N ALA A 215 -16.51 18.84 14.90
CA ALA A 215 -17.50 19.29 15.87
C ALA A 215 -18.92 18.85 15.51
N ALA A 216 -19.19 18.60 14.22
CA ALA A 216 -20.48 18.12 13.74
C ALA A 216 -20.75 16.67 14.20
N GLU A 217 -19.77 15.77 14.11
CA GLU A 217 -19.90 14.40 14.64
C GLU A 217 -20.24 14.41 16.14
N ALA A 218 -19.56 15.27 16.91
CA ALA A 218 -19.79 15.42 18.34
C ALA A 218 -21.21 15.98 18.64
N ASP A 219 -21.66 16.99 17.91
CA ASP A 219 -23.02 17.56 18.04
C ASP A 219 -24.10 16.51 17.69
N LEU A 220 -23.91 15.75 16.60
CA LEU A 220 -24.87 14.69 16.23
C LEU A 220 -24.94 13.60 17.31
N ARG A 221 -23.78 13.14 17.82
CA ARG A 221 -23.72 12.17 18.92
C ARG A 221 -24.43 12.69 20.16
N GLN A 222 -24.18 13.95 20.56
CA GLN A 222 -24.82 14.55 21.73
C GLN A 222 -26.35 14.62 21.58
N ARG A 223 -26.83 15.03 20.41
CA ARG A 223 -28.28 15.12 20.14
C ARG A 223 -28.95 13.76 20.10
N LEU A 224 -28.31 12.74 19.53
CA LEU A 224 -28.84 11.37 19.56
C LEU A 224 -28.88 10.82 21.00
N ALA A 225 -27.82 11.06 21.78
CA ALA A 225 -27.77 10.65 23.19
C ALA A 225 -28.85 11.33 24.04
N ALA A 226 -29.29 12.54 23.69
CA ALA A 226 -30.39 13.22 24.36
C ALA A 226 -31.79 12.66 23.99
N ARG A 227 -31.88 11.83 22.94
CA ARG A 227 -33.14 11.27 22.43
C ARG A 227 -33.26 9.77 22.67
N LEU A 228 -32.14 9.09 22.90
CA LEU A 228 -32.06 7.64 23.07
C LEU A 228 -31.40 7.29 24.40
N ALA A 229 -32.07 6.47 25.20
CA ALA A 229 -31.56 5.88 26.43
C ALA A 229 -30.65 4.67 26.13
N ILE A 230 -29.53 4.92 25.44
CA ILE A 230 -28.55 3.90 25.00
C ILE A 230 -27.14 4.28 25.41
N ASP A 231 -26.26 3.27 25.51
CA ASP A 231 -24.85 3.51 25.76
C ASP A 231 -24.14 3.98 24.48
N MET A 232 -23.66 5.23 24.52
CA MET A 232 -22.89 5.85 23.45
C MET A 232 -21.38 5.80 23.69
N GLU A 233 -20.87 5.05 24.67
CA GLU A 233 -19.43 4.91 24.92
C GLU A 233 -18.67 4.18 23.78
N PRO A 234 -19.21 3.10 23.17
CA PRO A 234 -18.50 2.39 22.13
C PRO A 234 -18.14 3.25 20.92
N ASN A 235 -16.98 2.96 20.35
CA ASN A 235 -16.44 3.68 19.18
C ASN A 235 -15.83 2.74 18.13
N ALA A 236 -15.95 1.43 18.34
CA ALA A 236 -15.41 0.42 17.47
C ALA A 236 -16.32 -0.81 17.43
N VAL A 237 -16.24 -1.55 16.33
CA VAL A 237 -16.88 -2.85 16.14
C VAL A 237 -15.84 -3.88 15.74
N ARG A 238 -15.86 -5.04 16.38
CA ARG A 238 -14.99 -6.18 16.04
C ARG A 238 -15.45 -6.79 14.72
N VAL A 239 -14.56 -6.85 13.71
CA VAL A 239 -14.90 -7.35 12.36
C VAL A 239 -14.17 -8.65 12.02
N PRO A 240 -14.77 -9.56 11.24
CA PRO A 240 -14.21 -10.91 11.03
C PRO A 240 -12.92 -10.94 10.22
N ARG A 241 -12.60 -9.86 9.48
CA ARG A 241 -11.42 -9.78 8.62
C ARG A 241 -10.68 -8.46 8.84
N PRO A 242 -9.37 -8.41 8.61
CA PRO A 242 -8.61 -7.19 8.82
C PRO A 242 -9.09 -6.00 7.98
N PHE A 243 -9.32 -4.87 8.63
CA PHE A 243 -9.39 -3.56 8.03
C PHE A 243 -8.04 -2.85 8.25
N PHE A 244 -7.27 -2.72 7.17
CA PHE A 244 -5.85 -2.35 7.23
C PHE A 244 -5.07 -3.28 8.19
N ASN A 245 -4.49 -2.73 9.26
CA ASN A 245 -3.72 -3.49 10.26
C ASN A 245 -4.54 -3.76 11.53
N HIS A 246 -5.86 -3.77 11.46
CA HIS A 246 -6.77 -3.90 12.60
C HIS A 246 -7.87 -4.92 12.29
N ILE A 247 -8.40 -5.63 13.28
CA ILE A 247 -9.60 -6.48 13.15
C ILE A 247 -10.82 -5.80 13.77
N GLU A 248 -10.81 -4.48 13.75
CA GLU A 248 -11.81 -3.57 14.28
C GLU A 248 -12.03 -2.47 13.25
N VAL A 249 -13.24 -1.91 13.24
CA VAL A 249 -13.64 -0.78 12.41
C VAL A 249 -14.20 0.31 13.31
N TRP A 250 -13.98 1.57 12.94
CA TRP A 250 -14.37 2.75 13.72
C TRP A 250 -15.37 3.61 12.93
N PRO A 251 -16.68 3.42 13.15
CA PRO A 251 -17.71 4.36 12.72
C PRO A 251 -17.68 5.65 13.54
N ASP A 252 -18.27 6.73 13.02
CA ASP A 252 -18.35 7.99 13.75
C ASP A 252 -19.25 7.86 14.99
N ILE A 253 -20.34 7.12 14.86
CA ILE A 253 -21.25 6.76 15.96
C ILE A 253 -21.58 5.27 15.87
N VAL A 254 -21.49 4.59 17.02
CA VAL A 254 -21.79 3.17 17.17
C VAL A 254 -23.00 3.05 18.08
N ILE A 255 -24.06 2.38 17.62
CA ILE A 255 -25.27 2.12 18.40
C ILE A 255 -25.45 0.61 18.56
N PRO A 256 -24.89 -0.01 19.63
CA PRO A 256 -24.89 -1.46 19.84
C PRO A 256 -26.29 -2.09 19.91
N GLU A 257 -27.23 -1.43 20.60
CA GLU A 257 -28.59 -1.91 20.83
C GLU A 257 -29.34 -2.13 19.52
N PHE A 258 -29.01 -1.33 18.51
CA PHE A 258 -29.55 -1.47 17.16
C PHE A 258 -28.60 -2.17 16.20
N ARG A 259 -27.36 -2.51 16.59
CA ARG A 259 -26.31 -2.95 15.65
C ARG A 259 -26.28 -2.06 14.40
N VAL A 260 -26.29 -0.75 14.62
CA VAL A 260 -26.23 0.27 13.56
C VAL A 260 -25.00 1.14 13.77
N ALA A 261 -24.22 1.28 12.71
CA ALA A 261 -23.11 2.21 12.61
C ALA A 261 -23.57 3.44 11.82
N ILE A 262 -23.32 4.64 12.35
CA ILE A 262 -23.60 5.90 11.64
C ILE A 262 -22.30 6.52 11.18
N GLU A 263 -22.28 6.91 9.91
CA GLU A 263 -21.19 7.61 9.23
C GLU A 263 -21.66 9.02 8.88
N TYR A 264 -20.86 10.04 9.20
CA TYR A 264 -21.15 11.44 8.95
C TYR A 264 -20.13 12.02 7.97
N ASP A 265 -20.50 11.99 6.68
CA ASP A 265 -19.63 12.47 5.61
C ASP A 265 -19.83 13.96 5.36
N THR A 266 -18.74 14.73 5.43
CA THR A 266 -18.73 16.12 4.99
C THR A 266 -17.89 16.28 3.73
N THR A 267 -18.14 17.33 2.93
CA THR A 267 -17.37 17.59 1.71
C THR A 267 -15.93 18.05 1.96
N GLY A 268 -15.53 18.25 3.22
CA GLY A 268 -14.20 18.73 3.60
C GLY A 268 -13.83 20.12 3.11
N ARG A 269 -12.64 20.59 3.52
CA ARG A 269 -12.04 21.84 3.00
C ARG A 269 -11.49 21.73 1.58
N GLY A 270 -11.44 20.52 0.99
CA GLY A 270 -10.78 20.25 -0.28
C GLY A 270 -11.64 19.66 -1.41
N GLY A 271 -12.94 19.45 -1.22
CA GLY A 271 -13.88 19.01 -2.27
C GLY A 271 -13.63 17.62 -2.88
N LEU A 272 -12.64 16.87 -2.39
CA LEU A 272 -12.26 15.52 -2.82
C LEU A 272 -12.47 14.46 -1.73
N GLU A 273 -13.05 14.86 -0.61
CA GLU A 273 -13.46 13.92 0.44
C GLU A 273 -14.65 13.12 -0.12
N HIS A 274 -14.50 11.78 -0.16
CA HIS A 274 -15.47 10.80 -0.69
C HIS A 274 -15.61 10.63 -2.21
N VAL A 275 -14.60 11.01 -3.03
CA VAL A 275 -14.57 10.69 -4.47
C VAL A 275 -13.38 9.77 -4.81
N GLY A 276 -13.62 8.67 -5.53
CA GLY A 276 -12.55 7.83 -6.12
C GLY A 276 -11.94 6.77 -5.17
N ARG A 277 -10.65 6.88 -4.84
CA ARG A 277 -9.92 5.86 -4.02
C ARG A 277 -10.44 5.75 -2.58
N ARG A 278 -10.97 6.84 -2.01
CA ARG A 278 -11.56 6.83 -0.65
C ARG A 278 -12.91 6.11 -0.63
N GLU A 279 -13.73 6.29 -1.67
CA GLU A 279 -15.02 5.59 -1.83
C GLU A 279 -14.86 4.05 -1.80
N HIS A 280 -13.78 3.51 -2.37
CA HIS A 280 -13.48 2.08 -2.30
C HIS A 280 -13.16 1.60 -0.88
N THR A 281 -12.52 2.46 -0.08
CA THR A 281 -12.21 2.18 1.33
C THR A 281 -13.48 2.23 2.17
N ASP A 282 -14.32 3.24 1.95
CA ASP A 282 -15.60 3.42 2.64
C ASP A 282 -16.54 2.24 2.34
N ARG A 283 -16.70 1.85 1.07
CA ARG A 283 -17.46 0.65 0.70
C ARG A 283 -16.91 -0.63 1.30
N ARG A 284 -15.58 -0.74 1.48
CA ARG A 284 -14.96 -1.90 2.14
C ARG A 284 -15.26 -1.89 3.63
N LYS A 285 -15.25 -0.73 4.27
CA LYS A 285 -15.65 -0.54 5.67
C LYS A 285 -17.09 -0.97 5.88
N ASP A 286 -18.01 -0.47 5.06
CA ASP A 286 -19.44 -0.81 5.15
C ASP A 286 -19.69 -2.32 4.97
N ARG A 287 -19.01 -2.96 3.99
CA ARG A 287 -19.12 -4.42 3.81
C ARG A 287 -18.59 -5.20 5.00
N LEU A 288 -17.54 -4.72 5.67
CA LEU A 288 -16.98 -5.40 6.84
C LEU A 288 -17.93 -5.30 8.04
N LEU A 289 -18.52 -4.13 8.28
CA LEU A 289 -19.55 -3.92 9.29
C LEU A 289 -20.76 -4.84 9.04
N ARG A 290 -21.28 -4.87 7.81
CA ARG A 290 -22.36 -5.79 7.41
C ARG A 290 -22.01 -7.25 7.61
N SER A 291 -20.77 -7.67 7.29
CA SER A 291 -20.32 -9.03 7.55
C SER A 291 -20.20 -9.39 9.04
N ALA A 292 -20.18 -8.39 9.92
CA ALA A 292 -20.19 -8.54 11.37
C ALA A 292 -21.62 -8.41 11.97
N GLY A 293 -22.65 -8.33 11.12
CA GLY A 293 -24.06 -8.23 11.56
C GLY A 293 -24.53 -6.80 11.85
N TRP A 294 -23.83 -5.79 11.35
CA TRP A 294 -24.18 -4.38 11.52
C TRP A 294 -24.78 -3.77 10.26
N GLU A 295 -25.76 -2.89 10.40
CA GLU A 295 -26.20 -2.04 9.28
C GLU A 295 -25.50 -0.68 9.34
N VAL A 296 -25.40 0.01 8.19
CA VAL A 296 -24.75 1.31 8.09
C VAL A 296 -25.73 2.36 7.59
N ILE A 297 -25.93 3.40 8.40
CA ILE A 297 -26.66 4.62 8.02
C ILE A 297 -25.62 5.70 7.73
N ARG A 298 -25.70 6.33 6.56
CA ARG A 298 -24.71 7.34 6.15
C ARG A 298 -25.35 8.70 5.98
N VAL A 299 -24.98 9.65 6.82
CA VAL A 299 -25.37 11.05 6.68
C VAL A 299 -24.41 11.70 5.68
N ARG A 300 -24.95 12.15 4.56
CA ARG A 300 -24.20 12.78 3.45
C ARG A 300 -24.47 14.28 3.46
N CYS A 301 -23.47 15.08 3.79
CA CYS A 301 -23.64 16.52 3.87
C CYS A 301 -23.37 17.25 2.54
N GLY A 302 -24.15 18.32 2.28
CA GLY A 302 -23.92 19.24 1.17
C GLY A 302 -24.30 18.65 -0.20
N LYS A 303 -23.34 18.61 -1.13
CA LYS A 303 -23.57 18.15 -2.52
C LYS A 303 -23.26 16.66 -2.74
N LEU A 304 -22.99 15.92 -1.67
CA LEU A 304 -22.70 14.49 -1.75
C LEU A 304 -23.92 13.70 -2.21
N GLN A 305 -23.72 12.79 -3.16
CA GLN A 305 -24.78 11.92 -3.68
C GLN A 305 -24.96 10.69 -2.78
N PRO A 306 -26.19 10.17 -2.64
CA PRO A 306 -26.42 8.93 -1.91
C PRO A 306 -25.75 7.76 -2.64
N ILE A 307 -25.20 6.82 -1.88
CA ILE A 307 -24.59 5.58 -2.40
C ILE A 307 -25.26 4.31 -1.88
N GLY A 308 -25.99 4.40 -0.78
CA GLY A 308 -26.68 3.29 -0.14
C GLY A 308 -28.17 3.56 0.07
N PRO A 309 -28.95 2.52 0.39
CA PRO A 309 -30.38 2.64 0.62
C PRO A 309 -30.72 3.41 1.90
N HIS A 310 -29.80 3.45 2.87
CA HIS A 310 -29.96 4.11 4.17
C HIS A 310 -29.17 5.44 4.25
N ASP A 311 -28.91 6.07 3.10
CA ASP A 311 -28.20 7.35 3.03
C ASP A 311 -29.17 8.51 3.31
N ILE A 312 -28.82 9.38 4.26
CA ILE A 312 -29.60 10.57 4.63
C ILE A 312 -28.88 11.82 4.14
N LEU A 313 -29.51 12.57 3.22
CA LEU A 313 -28.97 13.85 2.74
C LEU A 313 -29.21 14.96 3.76
N ALA A 314 -28.19 15.74 4.10
CA ALA A 314 -28.31 16.85 5.05
C ALA A 314 -27.48 18.08 4.65
N SER A 315 -27.85 19.27 5.10
CA SER A 315 -26.98 20.46 5.01
C SER A 315 -25.99 20.54 6.19
N GLY A 316 -26.33 19.90 7.31
CA GLY A 316 -25.55 19.83 8.53
C GLY A 316 -26.36 19.22 9.68
N VAL A 317 -25.80 19.22 10.89
CA VAL A 317 -26.48 18.72 12.09
C VAL A 317 -27.61 19.66 12.50
N SER A 318 -28.80 19.10 12.70
CA SER A 318 -30.02 19.82 13.08
C SER A 318 -31.01 18.88 13.78
N ALA A 319 -32.04 19.41 14.44
CA ALA A 319 -33.12 18.59 15.01
C ALA A 319 -33.80 17.72 13.94
N ALA A 320 -34.08 18.31 12.76
CA ALA A 320 -34.67 17.57 11.64
C ALA A 320 -33.77 16.45 11.08
N LEU A 321 -32.44 16.58 11.18
CA LEU A 321 -31.54 15.46 10.87
C LEU A 321 -31.70 14.35 11.90
N VAL A 322 -31.75 14.68 13.19
CA VAL A 322 -31.89 13.70 14.27
C VAL A 322 -33.20 12.93 14.12
N ASP A 323 -34.31 13.61 13.83
CA ASP A 323 -35.60 12.95 13.59
C ASP A 323 -35.53 11.98 12.40
N ARG A 324 -34.91 12.38 11.29
CA ARG A 324 -34.71 11.49 10.14
C ARG A 324 -33.78 10.30 10.43
N VAL A 325 -32.78 10.48 11.29
CA VAL A 325 -31.93 9.36 11.74
C VAL A 325 -32.76 8.39 12.58
N LEU A 326 -33.65 8.88 13.46
CA LEU A 326 -34.56 8.02 14.22
C LEU A 326 -35.54 7.27 13.31
N ASP A 327 -36.08 7.93 12.28
CA ASP A 327 -36.92 7.29 11.27
C ASP A 327 -36.16 6.22 10.48
N GLU A 328 -34.90 6.47 10.12
CA GLU A 328 -34.08 5.46 9.43
C GLU A 328 -33.73 4.27 10.34
N LEU A 329 -33.47 4.53 11.63
CA LEU A 329 -33.29 3.45 12.61
C LEU A 329 -34.54 2.56 12.72
N ARG A 330 -35.71 3.18 12.67
CA ARG A 330 -37.01 2.51 12.66
C ARG A 330 -37.22 1.66 11.40
N GLU A 331 -36.85 2.16 10.23
CA GLU A 331 -36.87 1.36 8.99
C GLU A 331 -35.92 0.15 9.08
N VAL A 332 -34.74 0.32 9.67
CA VAL A 332 -33.70 -0.72 9.75
C VAL A 332 -33.97 -1.79 10.82
N ARG A 333 -34.62 -1.44 11.94
CA ARG A 333 -34.84 -2.34 13.10
C ARG A 333 -36.28 -2.52 13.54
N GLY A 334 -37.19 -1.71 13.04
CA GLY A 334 -38.60 -1.70 13.42
C GLY A 334 -38.90 -0.73 14.57
N ASP A 335 -40.05 -0.07 14.45
CA ASP A 335 -40.55 0.94 15.38
C ASP A 335 -40.59 0.47 16.83
N LEU A 336 -41.05 -0.76 17.07
CA LEU A 336 -41.19 -1.31 18.41
C LEU A 336 -39.86 -1.34 19.16
N ILE A 337 -38.79 -1.76 18.48
CA ILE A 337 -37.46 -1.84 19.08
C ILE A 337 -36.96 -0.43 19.35
N VAL A 338 -36.92 0.44 18.34
CA VAL A 338 -36.35 1.79 18.48
C VAL A 338 -37.11 2.61 19.51
N ASN A 339 -38.44 2.56 19.51
CA ASN A 339 -39.27 3.33 20.44
C ASN A 339 -39.10 2.88 21.90
N SER A 340 -38.68 1.63 22.16
CA SER A 340 -38.39 1.16 23.52
C SER A 340 -37.16 1.81 24.16
N TYR A 341 -36.32 2.49 23.36
CA TYR A 341 -35.13 3.20 23.80
C TYR A 341 -35.26 4.72 23.71
N LEU A 342 -36.43 5.28 23.39
CA LEU A 342 -36.59 6.74 23.40
C LEU A 342 -36.58 7.26 24.85
N ALA A 343 -35.88 8.38 25.07
CA ALA A 343 -35.71 9.02 26.38
C ALA A 343 -36.86 9.95 26.77
#